data_AF-A0A7L3MUE5-F1
#
_entry.id   AF-A0A7L3MUE5-F1
#
_cell.length_a   1.000
_cell.length_b   1.000
_cell.length_c   1.000
_cell.angle_alpha   90.00
_cell.angle_beta   90.00
_cell.angle_gamma   90.00
#
_symmetry.space_group_name_H-M   'P 1'
#
loop_
_entity.id
_entity.type
_entity.pdbx_description
1 polymer ?
#
loop_
_entity_poly.entity_id
_entity_poly.type
_entity_poly.pdbx_seq_one_letter_code
_entity_poly.pdbx_strand_id
1 'polypeptide(L)'
;RNERCNENYTTDFIYNLYSEEGKGVFDCRKNVLGHMQQGGSPTPFDRNFGTKMGAKAVAWITGKIRECSRHGRIFANTADSACLLGMHKRSLVFQPIAELRQQTDFEHRIPKEQWWLRLRPILKILAKYNIELDTSEAAHMEHLTRKVLVPEATL
;
A
#
# COMPACT_ATOMS: atom_id res chain seq x y z
N ARG A 1 9.96 -14.74 -3.74
CA ARG A 1 11.06 -13.88 -3.22
C ARG A 1 10.98 -12.51 -3.93
N ASN A 2 11.04 -11.39 -3.20
CA ASN A 2 11.15 -10.04 -3.83
C ASN A 2 12.55 -9.90 -4.47
N GLU A 3 12.71 -9.16 -5.57
CA GLU A 3 13.98 -9.01 -6.29
C GLU A 3 15.13 -8.46 -5.41
N ARG A 4 14.87 -7.41 -4.62
CA ARG A 4 15.89 -6.72 -3.77
C ARG A 4 15.89 -7.18 -2.31
N CYS A 5 15.45 -8.41 -2.02
CA CYS A 5 15.37 -8.90 -0.64
C CYS A 5 16.75 -9.01 0.04
N ASN A 6 17.78 -9.41 -0.71
CA ASN A 6 19.16 -9.53 -0.26
C ASN A 6 20.07 -9.63 -1.49
N GLU A 7 21.28 -9.07 -1.43
CA GLU A 7 22.23 -9.07 -2.55
C GLU A 7 22.92 -10.43 -2.75
N ASN A 8 23.26 -11.11 -1.64
CA ASN A 8 24.00 -12.37 -1.65
C ASN A 8 23.09 -13.59 -1.81
N TYR A 9 21.92 -13.58 -1.16
CA TYR A 9 20.97 -14.69 -1.22
C TYR A 9 20.07 -14.60 -2.46
N THR A 10 20.66 -14.64 -3.65
CA THR A 10 19.94 -14.49 -4.94
C THR A 10 18.93 -15.62 -5.18
N THR A 11 18.01 -15.44 -6.12
CA THR A 11 17.07 -16.52 -6.50
C THR A 11 17.81 -17.76 -6.98
N ASP A 12 18.92 -17.59 -7.69
CA ASP A 12 19.76 -18.70 -8.16
C ASP A 12 20.47 -19.41 -7.01
N PHE A 13 21.01 -18.65 -6.06
CA PHE A 13 21.61 -19.21 -4.85
C PHE A 13 20.60 -20.05 -4.06
N ILE A 14 19.42 -19.49 -3.79
CA ILE A 14 18.38 -20.17 -3.02
C ILE A 14 17.86 -21.41 -3.76
N TYR A 15 17.72 -21.34 -5.08
CA TYR A 15 17.38 -22.48 -5.91
C TYR A 15 18.41 -23.60 -5.77
N ASN A 16 19.70 -23.30 -5.97
CA ASN A 16 20.77 -24.29 -5.86
C ASN A 16 20.84 -24.90 -4.46
N LEU A 17 20.71 -24.07 -3.41
CA LEU A 17 20.70 -24.51 -2.02
C LEU A 17 19.59 -25.53 -1.75
N TYR A 18 18.35 -25.21 -2.14
CA TYR A 18 17.23 -26.13 -1.91
C TYR A 18 17.27 -27.37 -2.81
N SER A 19 17.77 -27.27 -4.04
CA SER A 19 17.98 -28.43 -4.90
C SER A 19 18.98 -29.43 -4.28
N GLU A 20 20.08 -28.93 -3.71
CA GLU A 20 21.09 -29.77 -3.06
C GLU A 20 20.58 -30.37 -1.74
N GLU A 21 19.99 -29.56 -0.87
CA GLU A 21 19.46 -30.02 0.42
C GLU A 21 18.21 -30.90 0.28
N GLY A 22 17.51 -30.82 -0.85
CA GLY A 22 16.29 -31.59 -1.12
C GLY A 22 16.53 -33.10 -1.17
N LYS A 23 17.74 -33.57 -1.55
CA LYS A 23 18.17 -34.99 -1.53
C LYS A 23 17.11 -35.99 -2.04
N GLY A 24 16.34 -35.61 -3.06
CA GLY A 24 15.28 -36.43 -3.66
C GLY A 24 13.92 -36.42 -2.95
N VAL A 25 13.76 -35.71 -1.83
CA VAL A 25 12.47 -35.52 -1.13
C VAL A 25 11.55 -34.57 -1.91
N PHE A 26 12.13 -33.55 -2.54
CA PHE A 26 11.42 -32.61 -3.41
C PHE A 26 12.35 -32.08 -4.50
N ASP A 27 11.75 -31.61 -5.60
CA ASP A 27 12.43 -30.88 -6.67
C ASP A 27 12.20 -29.37 -6.50
N CYS A 28 13.16 -28.57 -6.95
CA CYS A 28 13.08 -27.12 -6.94
C CYS A 28 13.00 -26.58 -8.35
N ARG A 29 12.23 -25.51 -8.55
CA ARG A 29 12.19 -24.76 -9.81
C ARG A 29 12.23 -23.27 -9.50
N LYS A 30 13.01 -22.53 -10.29
CA LYS A 30 13.03 -21.08 -10.25
C LYS A 30 12.20 -20.52 -11.40
N ASN A 31 11.49 -19.43 -11.13
CA ASN A 31 10.78 -18.66 -12.15
C ASN A 31 10.99 -17.17 -11.88
N VAL A 32 11.59 -16.47 -12.83
CA VAL A 32 11.80 -15.02 -12.79
C VAL A 32 11.00 -14.42 -13.94
N LEU A 33 9.85 -13.84 -13.62
CA LEU A 33 8.92 -13.29 -14.62
C LEU A 33 9.52 -12.11 -15.41
N GLY A 34 10.41 -11.34 -14.78
CA GLY A 34 11.01 -10.15 -15.39
C GLY A 34 9.96 -9.12 -15.81
N HIS A 35 10.12 -8.55 -17.00
CA HIS A 35 9.26 -7.49 -17.53
C HIS A 35 7.79 -7.89 -17.74
N MET A 36 7.46 -9.18 -17.78
CA MET A 36 6.06 -9.63 -17.82
C MET A 36 5.24 -9.14 -16.61
N GLN A 37 5.90 -8.80 -15.50
CA GLN A 37 5.26 -8.18 -14.33
C GLN A 37 4.67 -6.80 -14.61
N GLN A 38 5.10 -6.10 -15.66
CA GLN A 38 4.49 -4.84 -16.10
C GLN A 38 3.08 -5.06 -16.69
N GLY A 39 2.74 -6.30 -17.02
CA GLY A 39 1.50 -6.68 -17.69
C GLY A 39 1.56 -6.44 -19.20
N GLY A 40 0.45 -6.76 -19.86
CA GLY A 40 0.23 -6.45 -21.27
C GLY A 40 -0.77 -5.31 -21.40
N SER A 41 -2.01 -5.63 -21.71
CA SER A 41 -3.09 -4.64 -21.68
C SER A 41 -3.47 -4.29 -20.23
N PRO A 42 -3.63 -2.99 -19.89
CA PRO A 42 -4.03 -2.59 -18.54
C PRO A 42 -5.40 -3.15 -18.18
N THR A 43 -5.59 -3.48 -16.90
CA THR A 43 -6.87 -4.04 -16.42
C THR A 43 -8.00 -3.01 -16.53
N PRO A 44 -9.27 -3.43 -16.57
CA PRO A 44 -10.40 -2.50 -16.52
C PRO A 44 -10.36 -1.56 -15.30
N PHE A 45 -9.86 -2.06 -14.17
CA PHE A 45 -9.64 -1.27 -12.96
C PHE A 45 -8.64 -0.14 -13.22
N ASP A 46 -7.45 -0.46 -13.75
CA ASP A 46 -6.40 0.53 -14.03
C ASP A 46 -6.87 1.58 -15.04
N ARG A 47 -7.63 1.17 -16.06
CA ARG A 47 -8.20 2.10 -17.05
C ARG A 47 -9.17 3.08 -16.40
N ASN A 48 -10.14 2.58 -15.64
CA ASN A 48 -11.14 3.41 -14.98
C ASN A 48 -10.49 4.34 -13.94
N PHE A 49 -9.58 3.79 -13.15
CA PHE A 49 -8.86 4.53 -12.12
C PHE A 49 -7.95 5.60 -12.72
N GLY A 50 -7.23 5.30 -13.80
CA GLY A 50 -6.43 6.26 -14.56
C GLY A 50 -7.27 7.42 -15.09
N THR A 51 -8.42 7.15 -15.70
CA THR A 51 -9.34 8.21 -16.16
C THR A 51 -9.85 9.07 -15.00
N LYS A 52 -10.22 8.45 -13.86
CA LYS A 52 -10.66 9.19 -12.65
C LYS A 52 -9.56 10.09 -12.09
N MET A 53 -8.33 9.59 -11.99
CA MET A 53 -7.19 10.38 -11.53
C MET A 53 -6.89 11.52 -12.49
N GLY A 54 -6.89 11.26 -13.80
CA GLY A 54 -6.67 12.28 -14.83
C GLY A 54 -7.70 13.41 -14.78
N ALA A 55 -8.99 13.06 -14.74
CA ALA A 55 -10.06 14.05 -14.61
C ALA A 55 -9.93 14.89 -13.34
N LYS A 56 -9.61 14.25 -12.21
CA LYS A 56 -9.41 14.95 -10.93
C LYS A 56 -8.18 15.86 -10.94
N ALA A 57 -7.09 15.45 -11.57
CA ALA A 57 -5.89 16.26 -11.74
C ALA A 57 -6.16 17.52 -12.58
N VAL A 58 -6.85 17.37 -13.72
CA VAL A 58 -7.21 18.51 -14.57
C VAL A 58 -8.13 19.48 -13.84
N ALA A 59 -9.14 18.98 -13.12
CA ALA A 59 -10.03 19.82 -12.32
C ALA A 59 -9.26 20.60 -11.23
N TRP A 60 -8.33 19.94 -10.55
CA TRP A 60 -7.50 20.56 -9.53
C TRP A 60 -6.56 21.62 -10.10
N ILE A 61 -5.84 21.32 -11.20
CA ILE A 61 -4.96 22.27 -11.88
C ILE A 61 -5.76 23.50 -12.33
N THR A 62 -6.94 23.29 -12.92
CA THR A 62 -7.81 24.39 -13.38
C THR A 62 -8.24 25.29 -12.22
N GLY A 63 -8.64 24.70 -11.08
CA GLY A 63 -8.96 25.44 -9.86
C GLY A 63 -7.75 26.23 -9.35
N LYS A 64 -6.59 25.58 -9.24
CA LYS A 64 -5.36 26.20 -8.76
C LYS A 64 -4.87 27.35 -9.63
N ILE A 65 -4.96 27.25 -10.95
CA ILE A 65 -4.61 28.36 -11.86
C ILE A 65 -5.48 29.58 -11.56
N ARG A 66 -6.79 29.39 -11.33
CA ARG A 66 -7.71 30.50 -11.00
C ARG A 66 -7.42 31.10 -9.62
N GLU A 67 -7.10 30.27 -8.63
CA GLU A 67 -6.76 30.71 -7.27
C GLU A 67 -5.44 31.50 -7.23
N CYS A 68 -4.44 31.02 -7.95
CA CYS A 68 -3.09 31.56 -7.98
C CYS A 68 -2.94 32.75 -8.94
N SER A 69 -3.81 32.91 -9.94
CA SER A 69 -3.78 34.04 -10.87
C SER A 69 -4.54 35.25 -10.32
N ARG A 70 -3.83 36.32 -9.96
CA ARG A 70 -4.42 37.57 -9.47
C ARG A 70 -3.78 38.76 -10.17
N HIS A 71 -4.61 39.64 -10.76
CA HIS A 71 -4.16 40.87 -11.42
C HIS A 71 -3.03 40.65 -12.46
N GLY A 72 -3.11 39.58 -13.26
CA GLY A 72 -2.10 39.26 -14.28
C GLY A 72 -0.78 38.70 -13.74
N ARG A 73 -0.71 38.39 -12.43
CA ARG A 73 0.45 37.76 -11.79
C ARG A 73 0.07 36.41 -11.19
N ILE A 74 1.04 35.49 -11.14
CA ILE A 74 0.86 34.13 -10.61
C ILE A 74 1.50 34.05 -9.22
N PHE A 75 0.72 33.63 -8.23
CA PHE A 75 1.14 33.45 -6.84
C PHE A 75 0.95 31.98 -6.43
N ALA A 76 1.98 31.15 -6.65
CA ALA A 76 1.98 29.72 -6.33
C ALA A 76 2.92 29.39 -5.15
N ASN A 77 2.87 30.22 -4.10
CA ASN A 77 3.80 30.19 -2.96
C ASN A 77 3.34 29.32 -1.78
N THR A 78 2.13 28.77 -1.84
CA THR A 78 1.59 27.86 -0.82
C THR A 78 2.09 26.43 -1.03
N ALA A 79 2.26 25.66 0.05
CA ALA A 79 2.74 24.27 -0.04
C ALA A 79 1.81 23.37 -0.88
N ASP A 80 0.52 23.72 -0.95
CA ASP A 80 -0.47 23.02 -1.75
C ASP A 80 -0.43 23.38 -3.24
N SER A 81 0.49 24.24 -3.71
CA SER A 81 0.71 24.48 -5.14
C SER A 81 1.44 23.32 -5.84
N ALA A 82 2.23 22.54 -5.08
CA ALA A 82 2.97 21.38 -5.54
C ALA A 82 2.56 20.13 -4.74
N CYS A 83 1.61 19.37 -5.30
CA CYS A 83 1.02 18.20 -4.65
C CYS A 83 1.19 16.93 -5.48
N LEU A 84 1.16 15.79 -4.79
CA LEU A 84 0.95 14.47 -5.39
C LEU A 84 -0.52 14.07 -5.26
N LEU A 85 -1.15 13.67 -6.36
CA LEU A 85 -2.45 13.01 -6.33
C LEU A 85 -2.25 11.53 -5.98
N GLY A 86 -2.76 11.13 -4.82
CA GLY A 86 -2.69 9.75 -4.35
C GLY A 86 -4.05 9.24 -3.88
N MET A 87 -4.12 7.93 -3.63
CA MET A 87 -5.25 7.32 -2.95
C MET A 87 -4.88 7.08 -1.49
N HIS A 88 -5.60 7.72 -0.57
CA HIS A 88 -5.49 7.48 0.85
C HIS A 88 -6.77 6.79 1.34
N LYS A 89 -6.64 5.54 1.79
CA LYS A 89 -7.77 4.65 2.13
C LYS A 89 -8.76 4.52 0.96
N ARG A 90 -9.92 5.19 1.03
CA ARG A 90 -11.00 5.12 0.03
C ARG A 90 -11.16 6.41 -0.76
N SER A 91 -10.27 7.38 -0.58
CA SER A 91 -10.41 8.73 -1.14
C SER A 91 -9.18 9.13 -1.93
N LEU A 92 -9.39 9.82 -3.06
CA LEU A 92 -8.33 10.48 -3.80
C LEU A 92 -8.00 11.81 -3.14
N VAL A 93 -6.74 12.05 -2.79
CA VAL A 93 -6.29 13.23 -2.03
C VAL A 93 -5.08 13.85 -2.74
N PHE A 94 -5.02 15.19 -2.74
CA PHE A 94 -3.82 15.93 -3.13
C PHE A 94 -3.03 16.22 -1.86
N GLN A 95 -1.81 15.71 -1.78
CA GLN A 95 -0.94 15.89 -0.62
C GLN A 95 0.29 16.71 -1.02
N PRO A 96 0.64 17.77 -0.27
CA PRO A 96 1.85 18.55 -0.53
C PRO A 96 3.10 17.68 -0.55
N ILE A 97 3.98 17.90 -1.53
CA ILE A 97 5.22 17.12 -1.67
C ILE A 97 6.14 17.31 -0.44
N ALA A 98 6.10 18.49 0.19
CA ALA A 98 6.87 18.78 1.40
C ALA A 98 6.52 17.84 2.57
N GLU A 99 5.25 17.47 2.72
CA GLU A 99 4.79 16.52 3.75
C GLU A 99 5.20 15.09 3.40
N LEU A 100 5.01 14.69 2.13
CA LEU A 100 5.37 13.36 1.65
C LEU A 100 6.86 13.07 1.79
N ARG A 101 7.72 14.08 1.65
CA ARG A 101 9.17 13.97 1.88
C ARG A 101 9.47 13.43 3.28
N GLN A 102 8.71 13.82 4.29
CA GLN A 102 8.95 13.38 5.67
C GLN A 102 8.60 11.90 5.87
N GLN A 103 7.70 11.37 5.06
CA GLN A 103 7.19 9.99 5.12
C GLN A 103 7.88 9.05 4.13
N THR A 104 8.79 9.57 3.30
CA THR A 104 9.49 8.80 2.25
C THR A 104 10.91 8.47 2.69
N ASP A 105 11.30 7.21 2.53
CA ASP A 105 12.68 6.77 2.52
C ASP A 105 13.22 6.90 1.10
N PHE A 106 14.08 7.88 0.86
CA PHE A 106 14.63 8.17 -0.46
C PHE A 106 15.77 7.23 -0.88
N GLU A 107 16.48 6.65 0.09
CA GLU A 107 17.56 5.71 -0.17
C GLU A 107 16.99 4.41 -0.74
N HIS A 108 15.98 3.87 -0.07
CA HIS A 108 15.31 2.63 -0.49
C HIS A 108 14.16 2.86 -1.47
N ARG A 109 13.74 4.13 -1.67
CA ARG A 109 12.64 4.56 -2.55
C ARG A 109 11.30 3.93 -2.20
N ILE A 110 10.98 3.91 -0.90
CA ILE A 110 9.75 3.32 -0.34
C ILE A 110 9.17 4.24 0.74
N PRO A 111 7.89 4.08 1.12
CA PRO A 111 7.36 4.76 2.30
C PRO A 111 7.99 4.20 3.58
N LYS A 112 8.20 5.07 4.57
CA LYS A 112 8.69 4.69 5.91
C LYS A 112 7.72 3.71 6.60
N GLU A 113 6.42 3.97 6.48
CA GLU A 113 5.38 3.08 6.98
C GLU A 113 4.83 2.19 5.86
N GLN A 114 4.90 0.88 6.04
CA GLN A 114 4.45 -0.11 5.06
C GLN A 114 3.22 -0.85 5.61
N TRP A 115 2.04 -0.31 5.33
CA TRP A 115 0.75 -0.78 5.86
C TRP A 115 0.50 -2.29 5.68
N TRP A 116 0.97 -2.87 4.57
CA TRP A 116 0.76 -4.28 4.23
C TRP A 116 1.58 -5.24 5.09
N LEU A 117 2.58 -4.78 5.85
CA LEU A 117 3.31 -5.62 6.80
C LEU A 117 2.39 -6.19 7.89
N ARG A 118 1.32 -5.47 8.24
CA ARG A 118 0.28 -5.92 9.18
C ARG A 118 -0.48 -7.16 8.69
N LEU A 119 -0.42 -7.48 7.39
CA LEU A 119 -1.02 -8.69 6.82
C LEU A 119 -0.14 -9.93 6.98
N ARG A 120 1.14 -9.79 7.35
CA ARG A 120 2.07 -10.91 7.48
C ARG A 120 1.62 -11.97 8.51
N PRO A 121 1.09 -11.62 9.70
CA PRO A 121 0.58 -12.62 10.64
C PRO A 121 -0.56 -13.44 10.03
N ILE A 122 -1.52 -12.79 9.36
CA ILE A 122 -2.64 -13.48 8.69
C ILE A 122 -2.11 -14.43 7.62
N LEU A 123 -1.14 -13.99 6.81
CA LEU A 123 -0.50 -14.85 5.81
C LEU A 123 0.13 -16.09 6.44
N LYS A 124 0.82 -15.97 7.58
CA LYS A 124 1.43 -17.10 8.30
C LYS A 124 0.38 -18.07 8.85
N ILE A 125 -0.74 -17.57 9.39
CA ILE A 125 -1.86 -18.39 9.85
C ILE A 125 -2.43 -19.20 8.67
N LEU A 126 -2.74 -18.54 7.56
CA LEU A 126 -3.33 -19.19 6.38
C LEU A 126 -2.37 -20.19 5.73
N ALA A 127 -1.07 -19.94 5.80
CA ALA A 127 -0.03 -20.85 5.35
C ALA A 127 0.26 -22.00 6.35
N LYS A 128 -0.45 -22.07 7.48
CA LYS A 128 -0.29 -23.08 8.55
C LYS A 128 1.11 -23.12 9.14
N TYR A 129 1.76 -21.96 9.27
CA TYR A 129 3.04 -21.87 9.96
C TYR A 129 2.81 -22.06 11.46
N ASN A 130 3.73 -22.76 12.14
CA ASN A 130 3.71 -22.82 13.59
C ASN A 130 4.21 -21.48 14.14
N ILE A 131 3.30 -20.65 14.64
CA ILE A 131 3.59 -19.30 15.12
C ILE A 131 3.07 -19.11 16.54
N GLU A 132 3.93 -18.57 17.40
CA GLU A 132 3.49 -17.95 18.65
C GLU A 132 2.97 -16.56 18.31
N LEU A 133 1.65 -16.39 18.39
CA LEU A 133 1.00 -15.10 18.21
C LEU A 133 0.98 -14.39 19.55
N ASP A 134 1.72 -13.28 19.67
CA ASP A 134 1.47 -12.33 20.74
C ASP A 134 0.09 -11.67 20.48
N THR A 135 -0.91 -12.11 21.24
CA THR A 135 -2.31 -11.65 21.14
C THR A 135 -2.59 -10.48 22.08
N SER A 136 -1.54 -9.79 22.57
CA SER A 136 -1.65 -8.69 23.53
C SER A 136 -2.37 -7.43 23.02
N GLU A 137 -2.60 -7.28 21.71
CA GLU A 137 -3.56 -6.29 21.22
C GLU A 137 -4.99 -6.81 21.44
N ALA A 138 -5.54 -6.47 22.62
CA ALA A 138 -6.96 -6.58 22.88
C ALA A 138 -7.73 -5.85 21.77
N ALA A 139 -8.36 -6.60 20.87
CA ALA A 139 -9.29 -6.04 19.92
C ALA A 139 -10.41 -5.34 20.72
N HIS A 140 -10.47 -4.02 20.67
CA HIS A 140 -11.60 -3.26 21.19
C HIS A 140 -12.85 -3.62 20.38
N MET A 141 -13.57 -4.65 20.84
CA MET A 141 -14.86 -5.09 20.32
C MET A 141 -15.95 -4.16 20.83
N GLU A 142 -15.90 -2.87 20.49
CA GLU A 142 -16.90 -1.88 20.96
C GLU A 142 -18.29 -2.06 20.34
N HIS A 143 -18.42 -2.84 19.26
CA HIS A 143 -19.66 -2.92 18.48
C HIS A 143 -20.60 -4.10 18.78
N LEU A 144 -20.31 -4.97 19.77
CA LEU A 144 -21.15 -6.14 20.05
C LEU A 144 -22.02 -6.06 21.33
N THR A 145 -21.93 -5.00 22.15
CA THR A 145 -22.64 -4.93 23.45
C THR A 145 -23.55 -3.71 23.58
N ARG A 146 -24.50 -3.55 22.66
CA ARG A 146 -25.72 -2.77 22.94
C ARG A 146 -26.98 -3.50 22.47
N LYS A 147 -27.29 -4.62 23.13
CA LYS A 147 -28.69 -4.98 23.35
C LYS A 147 -29.16 -4.18 24.55
N VAL A 148 -29.89 -3.10 24.31
CA VAL A 148 -30.64 -2.38 25.33
C VAL A 148 -31.72 -3.33 25.83
N LEU A 149 -31.51 -3.92 27.01
CA LEU A 149 -32.59 -4.55 27.77
C LEU A 149 -33.35 -3.41 28.47
N VAL A 150 -34.57 -3.15 28.01
CA VAL A 150 -35.51 -2.24 28.68
C VAL A 150 -36.09 -3.01 29.88
N PRO A 151 -35.94 -2.54 31.14
CA PRO A 151 -36.61 -3.16 32.27
C PRO A 151 -38.10 -2.80 32.27
N GLU A 152 -38.96 -3.81 32.37
CA GLU A 152 -40.40 -3.65 32.62
C GLU A 152 -40.63 -2.91 33.95
N ALA A 153 -41.39 -1.81 33.90
CA ALA A 153 -41.87 -1.12 35.08
C ALA A 153 -42.95 -1.98 35.74
N THR A 154 -42.69 -2.44 36.97
CA THR A 154 -43.69 -3.04 37.85
C THR A 154 -44.09 -2.01 38.91
N LEU A 155 -45.36 -1.62 38.84
CA LEU A 155 -46.27 -1.00 39.83
C LEU A 155 -45.67 -0.01 40.85
#